data_AF-A0AAX4NI09-F1
#
_entry.id   AF-A0AAX4NI09-F1
#
_cell.length_a   1.000
_cell.length_b   1.000
_cell.length_c   1.000
_cell.angle_alpha   90.00
_cell.angle_beta   90.00
_cell.angle_gamma   90.00
#
_symmetry.space_group_name_H-M   'P 1'
#
loop_
_entity.id
_entity.type
_entity.pdbx_description
1 polymer ?
#
loop_
_entity_poly.entity_id
_entity_poly.type
_entity_poly.pdbx_seq_one_letter_code
_entity_poly.pdbx_strand_id
1 'polypeptide(L)'
;MINVYTGFNAEVFSMVILALIALSLFVLGILTAYFGSGKSRSVGAGLLVVGVFIGFLTAYLSRYTFHLGLVQNVIYGTLFYVIAAIIGAVIGLLVFLGAIMKT
;
A
#
# COMPACT_ATOMS: atom_id res chain seq x y z
N MET A 1 -23.35 -14.04 -6.76
CA MET A 1 -22.12 -13.88 -7.55
C MET A 1 -22.03 -12.42 -7.97
N ILE A 2 -21.07 -11.67 -7.43
CA ILE A 2 -20.89 -10.26 -7.78
C ILE A 2 -20.11 -10.21 -9.10
N ASN A 3 -20.66 -9.50 -10.07
CA ASN A 3 -20.18 -9.46 -11.44
C ASN A 3 -18.87 -8.63 -11.52
N VAL A 4 -17.75 -9.31 -11.77
CA VAL A 4 -16.38 -8.76 -11.71
C VAL A 4 -16.07 -7.80 -12.87
N TYR A 5 -16.99 -7.63 -13.84
CA TYR A 5 -16.85 -6.77 -15.02
C TYR A 5 -17.73 -5.51 -14.98
N THR A 6 -17.96 -4.94 -13.80
CA THR A 6 -18.83 -3.74 -13.64
C THR A 6 -18.04 -2.55 -13.12
N GLY A 7 -17.44 -1.76 -14.02
CA GLY A 7 -16.93 -0.42 -13.72
C GLY A 7 -15.96 -0.27 -12.53
N PHE A 8 -15.81 0.97 -12.06
CA PHE A 8 -15.04 1.28 -10.85
C PHE A 8 -15.77 0.75 -9.61
N ASN A 9 -15.11 -0.10 -8.82
CA ASN A 9 -15.63 -0.59 -7.54
C ASN A 9 -15.01 0.20 -6.38
N ALA A 10 -15.80 1.11 -5.79
CA ALA A 10 -15.36 1.99 -4.71
C ALA A 10 -14.95 1.22 -3.43
N GLU A 11 -15.59 0.08 -3.15
CA GLU A 11 -15.29 -0.73 -1.97
C GLU A 11 -13.90 -1.37 -2.10
N VAL A 12 -13.65 -2.04 -3.24
CA VAL A 12 -12.34 -2.61 -3.55
C VAL A 12 -11.27 -1.53 -3.57
N PHE A 13 -11.54 -0.38 -4.19
CA PHE A 13 -10.63 0.76 -4.20
C PHE A 13 -10.26 1.24 -2.78
N SER A 14 -11.26 1.42 -1.91
CA SER A 14 -11.03 1.84 -0.53
C SER A 14 -10.23 0.81 0.28
N MET A 15 -10.50 -0.49 0.08
CA MET A 15 -9.76 -1.57 0.73
C MET A 15 -8.31 -1.63 0.26
N VAL A 16 -8.06 -1.42 -1.03
CA VAL A 16 -6.71 -1.35 -1.61
C VAL A 16 -5.95 -0.16 -1.03
N ILE A 17 -6.59 1.01 -0.86
CA ILE A 17 -5.95 2.16 -0.19
C ILE A 17 -5.56 1.80 1.25
N LEU A 18 -6.47 1.20 2.03
CA LEU A 18 -6.17 0.79 3.41
C LEU A 18 -5.04 -0.22 3.46
N ALA A 19 -5.02 -1.18 2.53
CA ALA A 19 -3.95 -2.17 2.42
C ALA A 19 -2.61 -1.54 2.03
N LEU A 20 -2.59 -0.56 1.12
CA LEU A 20 -1.39 0.21 0.77
C LEU A 20 -0.87 0.99 1.98
N ILE A 21 -1.75 1.66 2.74
CA ILE A 21 -1.38 2.38 3.96
C ILE A 21 -0.80 1.40 5.00
N ALA A 22 -1.46 0.27 5.24
CA ALA A 22 -0.96 -0.76 6.15
C ALA A 22 0.43 -1.25 5.73
N LEU A 23 0.60 -1.57 4.45
CA LEU A 23 1.87 -2.04 3.89
C LEU A 23 2.97 -0.98 4.01
N SER A 24 2.69 0.27 3.65
CA SER A 24 3.65 1.37 3.74
C SER A 24 4.06 1.62 5.19
N LEU A 25 3.12 1.70 6.13
CA LEU A 25 3.41 1.89 7.55
C LEU A 25 4.17 0.72 8.15
N PHE A 26 3.85 -0.51 7.74
CA PHE A 26 4.55 -1.71 8.18
C PHE A 26 6.02 -1.69 7.70
N VAL A 27 6.24 -1.50 6.40
CA VAL A 27 7.59 -1.48 5.81
C VAL A 27 8.41 -0.30 6.36
N LEU A 28 7.86 0.91 6.33
CA LEU A 28 8.55 2.10 6.85
C LEU A 28 8.77 2.00 8.36
N GLY A 29 7.82 1.41 9.09
CA GLY A 29 7.94 1.17 10.52
C GLY A 29 9.09 0.22 10.86
N ILE A 30 9.19 -0.91 10.16
CA ILE A 30 10.32 -1.85 10.30
C ILE A 30 11.64 -1.15 10.00
N LEU A 31 11.74 -0.48 8.85
CA LEU A 31 12.98 0.19 8.44
C LEU A 31 13.38 1.27 9.44
N THR A 32 12.43 2.05 9.95
CA THR A 32 12.68 3.13 10.91
C THR A 32 13.02 2.58 12.31
N ALA A 33 12.35 1.51 12.75
CA ALA A 33 12.64 0.85 14.03
C ALA A 33 14.04 0.22 14.03
N TYR A 34 14.48 -0.30 12.88
CA TYR A 34 15.78 -0.94 12.74
C TYR A 34 16.91 0.07 12.50
N PHE A 35 16.78 0.96 11.52
CA PHE A 35 17.83 1.89 11.11
C PHE A 35 17.82 3.24 11.85
N GLY A 36 16.76 3.55 12.61
CA GLY A 36 16.63 4.85 13.29
C GLY A 36 17.65 5.08 14.41
N SER A 37 17.88 6.35 14.76
CA SER A 37 18.51 6.74 16.03
C SER A 37 17.53 6.51 17.19
N GLY A 38 18.00 6.49 18.45
CA GLY A 38 17.16 6.11 19.61
C GLY A 38 15.73 6.69 19.63
N LYS A 39 15.57 7.99 19.32
CA LYS A 39 14.26 8.65 19.21
C LYS A 39 13.49 8.28 17.94
N SER A 40 14.17 8.09 16.81
CA SER A 40 13.53 7.67 15.56
C SER A 40 13.04 6.22 15.64
N ARG A 41 13.76 5.33 16.35
CA ARG A 41 13.35 3.92 16.53
C ARG A 41 12.00 3.78 17.20
N SER A 42 11.70 4.62 18.19
CA SER A 42 10.39 4.58 18.87
C SER A 42 9.25 5.01 17.94
N VAL A 43 9.49 6.00 17.06
CA VAL A 43 8.54 6.37 16.00
C VAL A 43 8.34 5.21 15.04
N GLY A 44 9.42 4.54 14.61
CA GLY A 44 9.35 3.35 13.77
C GLY A 44 8.52 2.21 14.39
N ALA A 45 8.71 1.94 15.68
CA ALA A 45 7.90 0.96 16.40
C ALA A 45 6.41 1.37 16.43
N GLY A 46 6.12 2.66 16.63
CA GLY A 46 4.76 3.20 16.55
C GLY A 46 4.12 3.00 15.17
N LEU A 47 4.84 3.34 14.11
CA LEU A 47 4.40 3.13 12.72
C LEU A 47 4.12 1.65 12.44
N LEU A 48 4.98 0.75 12.93
CA LEU A 48 4.82 -0.70 12.76
C LEU A 48 3.53 -1.19 13.44
N VAL A 49 3.29 -0.80 14.70
CA VAL A 49 2.08 -1.19 15.44
C VAL A 49 0.81 -0.69 14.73
N VAL A 50 0.80 0.57 14.28
CA VAL A 50 -0.32 1.14 13.53
C VAL A 50 -0.51 0.43 12.19
N GLY A 51 0.57 0.13 11.47
CA GLY A 51 0.51 -0.60 10.20
C GLY A 51 -0.09 -2.00 10.36
N VAL A 52 0.33 -2.75 11.39
CA VAL A 52 -0.25 -4.06 11.72
C VAL A 52 -1.73 -3.94 12.07
N PHE A 53 -2.09 -2.96 12.91
CA PHE A 53 -3.48 -2.72 13.27
C PHE A 53 -4.36 -2.42 12.05
N ILE A 54 -3.93 -1.54 11.15
CA ILE A 54 -4.67 -1.22 9.92
C ILE A 54 -4.74 -2.45 9.00
N GLY A 55 -3.69 -3.27 8.95
CA GLY A 55 -3.71 -4.55 8.22
C GLY A 55 -4.80 -5.49 8.74
N PHE A 56 -4.91 -5.66 10.05
CA PHE A 56 -5.99 -6.43 10.68
C PHE A 56 -7.36 -5.82 10.42
N LEU A 57 -7.50 -4.49 10.55
CA LEU A 57 -8.74 -3.79 10.28
C LEU A 57 -9.19 -4.00 8.82
N THR A 58 -8.26 -3.96 7.87
CA THR A 58 -8.53 -4.21 6.45
C THR A 58 -9.03 -5.64 6.23
N ALA A 59 -8.39 -6.64 6.88
CA ALA A 59 -8.83 -8.02 6.80
C ALA A 59 -10.23 -8.23 7.40
N TYR A 60 -10.51 -7.57 8.52
CA TYR A 60 -11.81 -7.60 9.18
C TYR A 60 -12.89 -6.96 8.31
N LEU A 61 -12.70 -5.73 7.84
CA LEU A 61 -13.66 -5.00 7.02
C LEU A 61 -13.94 -5.71 5.69
N SER A 62 -12.89 -6.22 5.03
CA SER A 62 -13.03 -7.01 3.81
C SER A 62 -13.99 -8.17 4.01
N ARG A 63 -13.88 -8.90 5.12
CA ARG A 63 -14.68 -10.10 5.35
C ARG A 63 -16.09 -9.81 5.89
N TYR A 64 -16.21 -8.92 6.87
CA TYR A 64 -17.44 -8.77 7.65
C TYR A 64 -18.31 -7.59 7.22
N THR A 65 -17.73 -6.56 6.59
CA THR A 65 -18.47 -5.38 6.13
C THR A 65 -18.76 -5.48 4.64
N PHE A 66 -17.73 -5.67 3.83
CA PHE A 66 -17.84 -5.60 2.37
C PHE A 66 -17.99 -6.97 1.70
N HIS A 67 -17.82 -8.07 2.45
CA HIS A 67 -17.91 -9.45 1.94
C HIS A 67 -17.01 -9.69 0.70
N LEU A 68 -15.88 -8.99 0.65
CA LEU A 68 -14.87 -9.07 -0.39
C LEU A 68 -13.85 -10.14 -0.03
N GLY A 69 -13.38 -10.87 -1.04
CA GLY A 69 -12.28 -11.80 -0.86
C GLY A 69 -10.95 -11.05 -0.70
N LEU A 70 -10.35 -11.17 0.50
CA LEU A 70 -9.12 -10.49 0.89
C LEU A 70 -7.98 -10.67 -0.12
N VAL A 71 -7.73 -11.92 -0.52
CA VAL A 71 -6.62 -12.23 -1.42
C VAL A 71 -6.90 -11.72 -2.83
N GLN A 72 -8.07 -12.08 -3.38
CA GLN A 72 -8.33 -11.87 -4.79
C GLN A 72 -8.58 -10.40 -5.12
N ASN A 73 -9.28 -9.67 -4.23
CA ASN A 73 -9.70 -8.30 -4.51
C ASN A 73 -8.78 -7.26 -3.86
N VAL A 74 -8.27 -7.53 -2.65
CA VAL A 74 -7.49 -6.54 -1.89
C VAL A 74 -6.00 -6.73 -2.10
N ILE A 75 -5.46 -7.93 -1.83
CA ILE A 75 -4.02 -8.17 -1.89
C ILE A 75 -3.49 -8.09 -3.32
N TYR A 76 -4.13 -8.77 -4.28
CA TYR A 76 -3.70 -8.67 -5.68
C TYR A 76 -3.81 -7.25 -6.23
N GLY A 77 -4.90 -6.54 -5.90
CA GLY A 77 -5.04 -5.13 -6.25
C GLY A 77 -3.90 -4.29 -5.69
N THR A 78 -3.63 -4.43 -4.39
CA THR A 78 -2.54 -3.73 -3.70
C THR A 78 -1.19 -3.96 -4.38
N LEU A 79 -0.82 -5.21 -4.65
CA LEU A 79 0.44 -5.54 -5.32
C LEU A 79 0.51 -4.97 -6.74
N PHE A 80 -0.58 -5.08 -7.50
CA PHE A 80 -0.66 -4.53 -8.85
C PHE A 80 -0.42 -3.01 -8.84
N TYR A 81 -1.06 -2.28 -7.93
CA TYR A 81 -0.88 -0.84 -7.81
C TYR A 81 0.52 -0.44 -7.31
N VAL A 82 1.15 -1.22 -6.43
CA VAL A 82 2.56 -1.01 -6.03
C VAL A 82 3.47 -1.12 -7.25
N ILE A 83 3.32 -2.18 -8.05
CA ILE A 83 4.13 -2.40 -9.26
C ILE A 83 3.89 -1.26 -10.27
N ALA A 84 2.63 -0.90 -10.50
CA ALA A 84 2.27 0.20 -11.39
C ALA A 84 2.88 1.53 -10.93
N ALA A 85 2.85 1.82 -9.63
CA ALA A 85 3.45 3.02 -9.06
C ALA A 85 4.98 3.04 -9.25
N ILE A 86 5.66 1.91 -9.03
CA ILE A 86 7.11 1.79 -9.25
C ILE A 86 7.45 2.05 -10.72
N ILE A 87 6.74 1.40 -11.64
CA ILE A 87 6.97 1.57 -13.08
C ILE A 87 6.75 3.04 -13.49
N GLY A 88 5.65 3.65 -13.06
CA GLY A 88 5.34 5.05 -13.34
C GLY A 88 6.40 6.00 -12.80
N ALA A 89 6.87 5.78 -11.56
CA ALA A 89 7.94 6.57 -10.95
C ALA A 89 9.26 6.43 -11.71
N VAL A 90 9.65 5.21 -12.09
CA VAL A 90 10.88 4.95 -12.85
C VAL A 90 10.83 5.59 -14.24
N ILE A 91 9.75 5.40 -14.99
CA ILE A 91 9.60 6.01 -16.32
C ILE A 91 9.61 7.53 -16.22
N GLY A 92 8.85 8.09 -15.27
CA GLY A 92 8.82 9.54 -15.04
C GLY A 92 10.20 10.10 -14.69
N LEU A 93 10.94 9.41 -13.82
CA LEU A 93 12.32 9.75 -13.48
C LEU A 93 13.23 9.71 -14.72
N LEU A 94 13.17 8.66 -15.54
CA LEU A 94 14.02 8.53 -16.74
C LEU A 94 13.73 9.61 -17.79
N VAL A 95 12.46 9.94 -18.02
CA VAL A 95 12.07 11.04 -18.92
C VAL A 95 12.58 12.37 -18.40
N PHE A 96 12.41 12.62 -17.09
CA PHE A 96 12.93 13.82 -16.45
C PHE A 96 14.46 13.92 -16.56
N LEU A 97 15.19 12.84 -16.27
CA LEU A 97 16.64 12.77 -16.43
C LEU A 97 17.05 13.03 -17.89
N GLY A 98 16.41 12.39 -18.86
CA GLY A 98 16.71 12.60 -20.28
C GLY A 98 16.48 14.05 -20.74
N ALA A 99 15.52 14.75 -20.13
CA ALA A 99 15.27 16.16 -20.41
C ALA A 99 16.35 17.10 -19.84
N ILE A 100 16.89 16.81 -18.65
CA ILE A 100 17.89 17.68 -17.99
C ILE A 100 19.34 17.29 -18.27
N MET A 101 19.62 16.01 -18.54
CA MET A 101 20.97 15.49 -18.82
C MET A 101 21.40 15.81 -20.26
N LYS A 102 20.50 16.35 -21.09
CA LYS A 102 20.83 16.87 -22.40
C LYS A 102 21.20 18.37 -22.31
N THR A 103 22.32 18.59 -21.65
CA THR A 103 23.26 19.71 -21.81
C THR A 103 24.65 19.12 -21.78
#